data_AF-A0A6C0J4Y2-F1
#
_entry.id   AF-A0A6C0J4Y2-F1
#
_cell.length_a   1.000
_cell.length_b   1.000
_cell.length_c   1.000
_cell.angle_alpha   90.00
_cell.angle_beta   90.00
_cell.angle_gamma   90.00
#
_symmetry.space_group_name_H-M   'P 1'
#
loop_
_entity.id
_entity.type
_entity.pdbx_description
1 polymer ?
#
loop_
_entity_poly.entity_id
_entity_poly.type
_entity_poly.pdbx_seq_one_letter_code
_entity_poly.pdbx_strand_id
1 'polypeptide(L)'
;MEVETLDFVPKEWTHGKTYETIFLYTGFGRVNTHDNLLQTILPTTTKNRMYIKERPLVPGLLSRVYHSEMVRMTIYSEHPRVWSEEVNPGQVFFFRECGKLTQPKT
;
A
#
# COMPACT_ATOMS: atom_id res chain seq x y z
N MET A 1 -5.01 -0.59 8.36
CA MET A 1 -4.40 0.63 8.92
C MET A 1 -5.01 1.84 8.24
N GLU A 2 -5.05 2.97 8.95
CA GLU A 2 -5.35 4.28 8.35
C GLU A 2 -4.04 4.85 7.79
N VAL A 3 -4.10 5.34 6.56
CA VAL A 3 -2.95 5.77 5.77
C VAL A 3 -3.23 7.15 5.22
N GLU A 4 -2.25 8.03 5.37
CA GLU A 4 -2.23 9.36 4.78
C GLU A 4 -1.32 9.39 3.56
N THR A 5 -1.79 9.99 2.46
CA THR A 5 -0.97 10.28 1.28
C THR A 5 -0.21 11.58 1.49
N LEU A 6 1.09 11.57 1.19
CA LEU A 6 1.96 12.73 1.30
C LEU A 6 2.38 13.22 -0.09
N ASP A 7 2.68 14.51 -0.21
CA ASP A 7 3.21 15.08 -1.45
C ASP A 7 4.71 14.77 -1.65
N PHE A 8 5.44 14.57 -0.55
CA PHE A 8 6.86 14.23 -0.52
C PHE A 8 7.19 13.44 0.74
N VAL A 9 8.33 12.74 0.75
CA VAL A 9 8.88 12.13 1.97
C VAL A 9 9.59 13.20 2.80
N PRO A 10 9.19 13.41 4.07
CA PRO A 10 9.92 14.30 4.97
C PRO A 10 11.41 13.97 5.10
N LYS A 11 12.22 15.01 5.32
CA LYS A 11 13.70 14.93 5.35
C LYS A 11 14.26 13.99 6.42
N GLU A 12 13.47 13.65 7.43
CA GLU A 12 13.85 12.65 8.44
C GLU A 12 13.95 11.21 7.87
N TRP A 13 13.35 10.95 6.71
CA TRP A 13 13.29 9.64 6.07
C TRP A 13 14.03 9.66 4.72
N THR A 14 15.36 9.76 4.77
CA THR A 14 16.22 9.82 3.58
C THR A 14 16.68 8.46 3.07
N HIS A 15 16.64 7.43 3.93
CA HIS A 15 17.11 6.09 3.61
C HIS A 15 15.99 5.09 3.85
N GLY A 16 15.82 4.18 2.90
CA GLY A 16 14.82 3.11 2.98
C GLY A 16 15.33 1.84 2.33
N LYS A 17 14.71 0.72 2.69
CA LYS A 17 14.92 -0.56 2.01
C LYS A 17 14.04 -0.62 0.78
N THR A 18 14.66 -0.87 -0.37
CA THR A 18 13.96 -0.91 -1.65
C THR A 18 13.86 -2.35 -2.14
N TYR A 19 12.69 -2.70 -2.69
CA TYR A 19 12.48 -3.94 -3.41
C TYR A 19 11.52 -3.73 -4.58
N GLU A 20 11.57 -4.63 -5.56
CA GLU A 20 10.66 -4.62 -6.70
C GLU A 20 9.56 -5.67 -6.48
N THR A 21 8.34 -5.31 -6.87
CA THR A 21 7.17 -6.18 -6.80
C THR A 21 6.26 -5.94 -7.99
N ILE A 22 5.29 -6.83 -8.17
CA ILE A 22 4.20 -6.63 -9.12
C ILE A 22 2.92 -6.45 -8.31
N PHE A 23 2.20 -5.37 -8.58
CA PHE A 23 0.82 -5.24 -8.15
C PHE A 23 -0.12 -5.84 -9.17
N LEU A 24 -0.87 -6.86 -8.76
CA LEU A 24 -1.93 -7.47 -9.57
C LEU A 24 -3.27 -6.89 -9.13
N TYR A 25 -3.91 -6.10 -9.99
CA TYR A 25 -5.21 -5.50 -9.71
C TYR A 25 -6.33 -6.47 -10.05
N THR A 26 -7.19 -6.72 -9.07
CA THR A 26 -8.25 -7.72 -9.09
C THR A 26 -9.59 -7.08 -8.70
N GLY A 27 -10.68 -7.85 -8.76
CA GLY A 27 -11.99 -7.38 -8.30
C GLY A 27 -12.08 -7.19 -6.77
N PHE A 28 -11.10 -7.69 -6.00
CA PHE A 28 -11.09 -7.63 -4.54
C PHE A 28 -10.08 -6.63 -3.95
N GLY A 29 -9.36 -5.91 -4.81
CA GLY A 29 -8.22 -5.06 -4.46
C GLY A 29 -6.99 -5.42 -5.27
N ARG A 30 -5.80 -5.10 -4.76
CA ARG A 30 -4.52 -5.41 -5.43
C ARG A 30 -3.69 -6.40 -4.62
N VAL A 31 -2.97 -7.29 -5.29
CA VAL A 31 -2.04 -8.22 -4.64
C VAL A 31 -0.62 -7.68 -4.77
N ASN A 32 0.10 -7.61 -3.66
CA ASN A 32 1.55 -7.48 -3.64
C ASN A 32 2.16 -8.88 -3.77
N THR A 33 2.80 -9.16 -4.91
CA THR A 33 3.37 -10.50 -5.19
C THR A 33 4.61 -10.82 -4.36
N HIS A 34 5.38 -9.81 -3.94
CA HIS A 34 6.54 -10.01 -3.08
C HIS A 34 6.13 -10.57 -1.71
N ASP A 35 5.12 -9.96 -1.07
CA ASP A 35 4.69 -10.34 0.27
C ASP A 35 3.54 -11.37 0.28
N ASN A 36 2.99 -11.71 -0.90
CA ASN A 36 1.77 -12.52 -1.05
C ASN A 36 0.59 -11.99 -0.22
N LEU A 37 0.39 -10.67 -0.27
CA LEU A 37 -0.67 -9.98 0.46
C LEU A 37 -1.72 -9.42 -0.50
N LEU A 38 -3.00 -9.65 -0.20
CA LEU A 38 -4.10 -8.92 -0.80
C LEU A 38 -4.35 -7.65 -0.01
N GLN A 39 -4.22 -6.51 -0.70
CA GLN A 39 -4.48 -5.17 -0.20
C GLN A 39 -5.83 -4.67 -0.73
N THR A 40 -6.71 -4.27 0.19
CA THR A 40 -7.95 -3.56 -0.15
C THR A 40 -7.82 -2.11 0.32
N ILE A 41 -8.02 -1.17 -0.61
CA ILE A 41 -8.00 0.26 -0.35
C ILE A 41 -9.45 0.73 -0.21
N LEU A 42 -9.79 1.33 0.93
CA LEU A 42 -11.12 1.84 1.22
C LEU A 42 -11.03 3.35 1.47
N PRO A 43 -11.97 4.14 0.95
CA PRO A 43 -11.97 5.59 1.16
C PRO A 43 -12.27 5.92 2.63
N THR A 44 -11.78 7.07 3.09
CA THR A 44 -12.21 7.70 4.35
C THR A 44 -12.98 8.99 4.05
N THR A 45 -13.65 9.56 5.05
CA THR A 45 -14.26 10.89 4.95
C THR A 45 -13.24 12.03 4.99
N THR A 46 -12.01 11.75 5.42
CA THR A 46 -10.94 12.73 5.53
C THR A 46 -10.14 12.79 4.22
N LYS A 47 -9.90 14.02 3.73
CA LYS A 47 -9.09 14.25 2.54
C LYS A 47 -7.69 13.66 2.73
N ASN A 48 -7.14 13.08 1.66
CA ASN A 48 -5.80 12.46 1.64
C ASN A 48 -5.62 11.28 2.61
N ARG A 49 -6.71 10.71 3.12
CA ARG A 49 -6.65 9.52 3.97
C ARG A 49 -7.46 8.38 3.40
N MET A 50 -6.94 7.18 3.57
CA MET A 50 -7.56 5.94 3.15
C MET A 50 -7.31 4.86 4.19
N TYR A 51 -8.16 3.84 4.20
CA TYR A 51 -7.86 2.62 4.92
C TYR A 51 -7.24 1.60 3.98
N ILE A 52 -6.09 1.07 4.36
CA ILE A 52 -5.49 -0.09 3.70
C ILE A 52 -5.68 -1.30 4.62
N LYS A 53 -6.37 -2.32 4.11
CA LYS A 53 -6.48 -3.62 4.78
C LYS A 53 -5.63 -4.62 4.02
N GLU A 54 -4.67 -5.21 4.73
CA GLU A 54 -3.80 -6.27 4.19
C GLU A 54 -4.20 -7.60 4.80
N ARG A 55 -4.23 -8.65 3.98
CA ARG A 55 -4.41 -10.03 4.43
C ARG A 55 -3.59 -10.98 3.56
N PRO A 56 -3.14 -12.13 4.09
CA PRO A 56 -2.51 -13.16 3.27
C PRO A 56 -3.40 -13.53 2.07
N LEU A 57 -2.78 -13.68 0.91
CA LEU A 57 -3.46 -14.17 -0.29
C LEU A 57 -3.80 -15.66 -0.09
N VAL A 58 -5.08 -16.00 -0.21
CA VAL A 58 -5.54 -17.39 -0.18
C VAL A 58 -5.40 -17.99 -1.58
N PRO A 59 -4.71 -19.13 -1.76
CA PRO A 59 -4.62 -19.80 -3.05
C PRO A 59 -5.99 -20.10 -3.65
N GLY A 60 -6.14 -19.89 -4.96
CA GLY A 60 -7.41 -20.13 -5.68
C GLY A 60 -8.49 -19.06 -5.46
N LEU A 61 -8.25 -18.03 -4.64
CA LEU A 61 -9.23 -16.96 -4.40
C LEU A 61 -9.43 -16.04 -5.62
N LEU A 62 -8.42 -15.91 -6.46
CA LEU A 62 -8.41 -14.98 -7.58
C LEU A 62 -8.70 -15.71 -8.88
N SER A 63 -9.82 -15.39 -9.51
CA SER A 63 -10.19 -15.94 -10.81
C SER A 63 -9.67 -15.08 -11.97
N ARG A 64 -9.39 -13.79 -11.74
CA ARG A 64 -9.02 -12.81 -12.78
C ARG A 64 -8.08 -11.74 -12.23
N VAL A 65 -7.17 -11.32 -13.10
CA VAL A 65 -6.34 -10.11 -12.96
C VAL A 65 -6.73 -9.17 -14.10
N TYR A 66 -7.06 -7.92 -13.77
CA TYR A 66 -7.51 -6.92 -14.74
C TYR A 66 -6.37 -6.02 -15.21
N HIS A 67 -5.37 -5.81 -14.35
CA HIS A 67 -4.18 -5.03 -14.66
C HIS A 67 -3.02 -5.51 -13.80
N SER A 68 -1.81 -5.31 -14.28
CA SER A 68 -0.57 -5.59 -13.54
C SER A 68 0.40 -4.45 -13.73
N GLU A 69 1.06 -4.05 -12.66
CA GLU A 69 1.99 -2.93 -12.65
C GLU A 69 3.27 -3.33 -11.91
N MET A 70 4.42 -3.03 -12.51
CA MET A 70 5.71 -3.16 -11.83
C MET A 70 5.88 -1.99 -10.88
N VAL A 71 6.17 -2.28 -9.61
CA VAL A 71 6.27 -1.26 -8.58
C VAL A 71 7.58 -1.42 -7.84
N ARG A 72 8.33 -0.33 -7.74
CA ARG A 72 9.46 -0.23 -6.83
C ARG A 72 8.95 0.31 -5.49
N MET A 73 8.97 -0.56 -4.50
CA MET A 73 8.60 -0.25 -3.13
C MET A 73 9.84 0.25 -2.38
N THR A 74 9.71 1.34 -1.64
CA THR A 74 10.74 1.77 -0.67
C THR A 74 10.12 1.93 0.70
N ILE A 75 10.59 1.18 1.68
CA ILE A 75 10.15 1.29 3.07
C ILE A 75 11.18 2.14 3.84
N TYR A 76 10.76 3.31 4.32
CA TYR A 76 11.62 4.24 5.07
C TYR A 76 11.56 4.02 6.59
N SER A 77 10.41 3.60 7.09
CA SER A 77 10.18 3.28 8.50
C SER A 77 9.16 2.16 8.60
N GLU A 78 9.36 1.22 9.53
CA GLU A 78 8.40 0.15 9.82
C GLU A 78 7.38 0.57 10.90
N HIS A 79 7.77 1.46 11.82
CA HIS A 79 6.96 1.85 12.98
C HIS A 79 7.11 3.34 13.34
N PRO A 80 6.17 4.22 12.96
CA PRO A 80 5.03 3.95 12.08
C PRO A 80 5.48 3.60 10.66
N ARG A 81 4.66 2.85 9.92
CA ARG A 81 5.01 2.47 8.54
C ARG A 81 5.02 3.71 7.64
N VAL A 82 6.14 3.96 6.98
CA VAL A 82 6.30 5.03 5.97
C VAL A 82 6.94 4.41 4.75
N TRP A 83 6.30 4.56 3.59
CA TRP A 83 6.79 3.96 2.35
C TRP A 83 6.42 4.78 1.12
N SER A 84 7.08 4.46 0.02
CA SER A 84 6.72 4.93 -1.31
C SER A 84 6.47 3.80 -2.27
N GLU A 85 5.68 4.09 -3.30
CA GLU A 85 5.40 3.24 -4.44
C GLU A 85 5.77 4.01 -5.70
N GLU A 86 6.87 3.64 -6.35
CA GLU A 86 7.21 4.14 -7.68
C GLU A 86 6.66 3.17 -8.73
N VAL A 87 5.61 3.59 -9.42
CA VAL A 87 4.86 2.74 -10.36
C VAL A 87 5.30 2.92 -11.82
N ASN A 88 5.92 4.06 -12.11
CA ASN A 88 6.59 4.37 -13.37
C ASN A 88 7.79 5.27 -13.06
N PRO A 89 8.83 5.34 -13.92
CA PRO A 89 9.96 6.24 -13.71
C PRO A 89 9.51 7.68 -13.42
N GLY A 90 9.79 8.17 -12.22
CA GLY A 90 9.42 9.52 -11.78
C GLY A 90 7.98 9.69 -11.28
N GLN A 91 7.13 8.67 -11.35
CA GLN A 91 5.79 8.66 -10.76
C GLN A 91 5.83 7.93 -9.41
N VAL A 92 5.95 8.71 -8.34
CA VAL A 92 6.10 8.18 -6.97
C VAL A 92 4.94 8.64 -6.08
N PHE A 93 4.35 7.69 -5.37
CA PHE A 93 3.34 7.95 -4.35
C PHE A 93 3.91 7.71 -2.96
N PHE A 94 3.59 8.58 -2.00
CA PHE A 94 4.12 8.53 -0.64
C PHE A 94 3.01 8.29 0.38
N PHE A 95 3.29 7.43 1.34
CA PHE A 95 2.31 6.96 2.30
C PHE A 95 2.88 6.93 3.71
N ARG A 96 2.05 7.30 4.68
CA ARG A 96 2.34 7.20 6.11
C ARG A 96 1.17 6.57 6.85
N GLU A 97 1.46 5.55 7.65
CA GLU A 97 0.51 5.03 8.63
C GLU A 97 0.27 6.10 9.71
N CYS A 98 -1.00 6.48 9.89
CA CYS A 98 -1.41 7.52 10.85
C CYS A 98 -2.43 7.02 11.89
N GLY A 99 -2.89 5.78 11.78
CA GLY A 99 -3.87 5.22 12.70
C GLY A 99 -4.13 3.74 12.48
N LYS A 100 -4.82 3.12 13.44
CA LYS A 100 -5.31 1.74 13.31
C LYS A 100 -6.77 1.77 12.91
N LEU A 101 -7.17 0.78 12.12
CA LEU A 101 -8.56 0.54 11.77
C LEU A 101 -9.25 -0.02 13.03
N THR A 102 -9.82 0.85 13.86
CA THR A 102 -10.70 0.40 14.94
C THR A 102 -11.97 -0.11 14.30
N GLN A 103 -12.22 -1.42 14.36
CA GLN A 103 -13.54 -1.95 14.04
C GLN A 103 -14.56 -1.19 14.89
N PRO A 104 -15.67 -0.69 14.32
CA PRO A 104 -16.75 -0.20 15.16
C PRO A 104 -17.17 -1.37 16.06
N LYS A 105 -17.16 -1.15 17.38
CA LYS A 105 -17.75 -2.09 18.32
C LYS A 105 -19.22 -2.24 17.91
N THR A 106 -19.57 -3.39 17.34
CA THR A 106 -20.95 -3.87 17.26
C THR A 106 -21.49 -4.13 18.64
#